data_AF-A0A8D8QEX2-F1
#
_entry.id   AF-A0A8D8QEX2-F1
#
_cell.length_a   1.000
_cell.length_b   1.000
_cell.length_c   1.000
_cell.angle_alpha   90.00
_cell.angle_beta   90.00
_cell.angle_gamma   90.00
#
_symmetry.space_group_name_H-M   'P 1'
#
loop_
_entity.id
_entity.type
_entity.pdbx_description
1 polymer ?
#
loop_
_entity_poly.entity_id
_entity_poly.type
_entity_poly.pdbx_seq_one_letter_code
_entity_poly.pdbx_strand_id
1 'polypeptide(L)'
;MVTRAFVCYSRKLILLVSLLTIFEAVECASKWPSWVKPCRIKDGPVDDCIARRIAEAQPNVINADVTGDFRFDYELIPKKGLNVAKITNSSMTFTVGKAYFDLKNLFNGDKYLGAQMNNFLNENYAEVIREFGPAVGDAFNQVFRSIMQGGFDLVPIETAYPDLGHYPDKP
;
A
#
# COMPACT_ATOMS: atom_id res chain seq x y z
N MET A 1 8.90 -23.18 15.61
CA MET A 1 8.12 -22.27 14.75
C MET A 1 9.13 -21.51 13.89
N VAL A 2 9.34 -21.95 12.65
CA VAL A 2 10.40 -21.42 11.77
C VAL A 2 9.81 -20.27 10.97
N THR A 3 10.20 -19.04 11.31
CA THR A 3 9.88 -17.85 10.52
C THR A 3 10.64 -17.95 9.20
N ARG A 4 9.97 -18.32 8.11
CA ARG A 4 10.55 -18.27 6.76
C ARG A 4 10.70 -16.80 6.36
N ALA A 5 11.93 -16.29 6.41
CA ALA A 5 12.27 -15.00 5.80
C ALA A 5 12.32 -15.19 4.28
N PHE A 6 11.43 -14.51 3.55
CA PHE A 6 11.45 -14.52 2.09
C PHE A 6 12.46 -13.48 1.59
N VAL A 7 13.51 -13.93 0.90
CA VAL A 7 14.55 -13.07 0.31
C VAL A 7 14.31 -12.96 -1.19
N CYS A 8 14.13 -11.73 -1.70
CA CYS A 8 13.92 -11.46 -3.12
C CYS A 8 15.23 -11.54 -3.93
N TYR A 9 15.24 -12.29 -5.03
CA TYR A 9 16.39 -12.42 -5.95
C TYR A 9 16.04 -11.99 -7.38
N SER A 10 17.02 -11.47 -8.13
CA SER A 10 16.84 -11.16 -9.56
C SER A 10 16.86 -12.44 -10.41
N ARG A 11 16.18 -12.44 -11.56
CA ARG A 11 16.00 -13.62 -12.44
C ARG A 11 17.31 -14.33 -12.83
N LYS A 12 18.42 -13.58 -12.96
CA LYS A 12 19.75 -14.15 -13.24
C LYS A 12 20.38 -14.84 -12.02
N LEU A 13 20.06 -14.36 -10.81
CA LEU A 13 20.62 -14.84 -9.56
C LEU A 13 19.83 -16.04 -9.00
N ILE A 14 18.53 -16.15 -9.31
CA ILE A 14 17.70 -17.32 -8.99
C ILE A 14 18.25 -18.60 -9.62
N LEU A 15 18.67 -18.56 -10.90
CA LEU A 15 19.24 -19.71 -11.60
C LEU A 15 20.56 -20.20 -10.99
N LEU A 16 21.34 -19.31 -10.37
CA LEU A 16 22.62 -19.66 -9.74
C LEU A 16 22.44 -20.17 -8.30
N VAL A 17 21.46 -19.64 -7.57
CA VAL A 17 21.21 -19.99 -6.16
C VAL A 17 20.33 -21.25 -6.03
N SER A 18 19.42 -21.51 -6.97
CA SER A 18 18.60 -22.73 -6.99
C SER A 18 19.41 -24.02 -7.16
N LEU A 19 20.64 -23.92 -7.67
CA LEU A 19 21.58 -25.04 -7.78
C LEU A 19 22.34 -25.34 -6.47
N LEU A 20 22.32 -24.44 -5.47
CA LEU A 20 23.20 -24.55 -4.29
C LEU A 20 22.48 -24.64 -2.94
N THR A 21 21.19 -24.27 -2.81
CA THR A 21 20.43 -24.49 -1.57
C THR A 21 18.96 -24.76 -1.84
N ILE A 22 18.33 -25.62 -1.02
CA ILE A 22 16.88 -25.93 -1.04
C ILE A 22 16.10 -24.76 -0.41
N PHE A 23 16.40 -23.53 -0.82
CA PHE A 23 15.62 -22.34 -0.48
C PHE A 23 14.66 -22.06 -1.64
N GLU A 24 13.37 -22.00 -1.37
CA GLU A 24 12.38 -21.47 -2.31
C GLU A 24 12.67 -19.98 -2.52
N ALA A 25 13.43 -19.66 -3.56
CA ALA A 25 13.61 -18.30 -4.03
C ALA A 25 12.30 -17.83 -4.66
N VAL A 26 11.66 -16.82 -4.05
CA VAL A 26 10.48 -16.19 -4.63
C VAL A 26 10.93 -15.13 -5.62
N GLU A 27 10.46 -15.23 -6.87
CA GLU A 27 10.49 -14.10 -7.80
C GLU A 27 9.58 -13.00 -7.24
N CYS A 28 10.21 -11.98 -6.65
CA CYS A 28 9.49 -10.78 -6.23
C CYS A 28 9.22 -9.90 -7.46
N ALA A 29 8.20 -10.28 -8.20
CA ALA A 29 7.36 -9.29 -8.84
C ALA A 29 6.12 -9.20 -7.94
N SER A 30 5.98 -8.12 -7.16
CA SER A 30 4.65 -7.75 -6.68
C SER A 30 3.82 -7.49 -7.94
N LYS A 31 3.15 -8.53 -8.44
CA LYS A 31 2.26 -8.40 -9.58
C LYS A 31 1.11 -7.54 -9.09
N TRP A 32 1.18 -6.26 -9.42
CA TRP A 32 0.12 -5.31 -9.18
C TRP A 32 -1.20 -5.89 -9.69
N PRO A 33 -2.30 -5.74 -8.92
CA PRO A 33 -3.61 -6.12 -9.40
C PRO A 33 -3.88 -5.45 -10.76
N SER A 34 -4.54 -6.17 -11.67
CA SER A 34 -4.74 -5.72 -13.06
C SER A 34 -5.56 -4.43 -13.18
N TRP A 35 -6.33 -4.07 -12.15
CA TRP A 35 -7.12 -2.85 -12.09
C TRP A 35 -6.31 -1.62 -11.65
N VAL A 36 -5.07 -1.78 -11.16
CA VAL A 36 -4.17 -0.66 -10.88
C VAL A 36 -3.50 -0.22 -12.18
N LYS A 37 -3.84 0.97 -12.66
CA LYS A 37 -3.23 1.56 -13.85
C LYS A 37 -2.02 2.42 -13.45
N PRO A 38 -0.86 2.25 -14.10
CA PRO A 38 0.32 3.04 -13.77
C PRO A 38 0.18 4.50 -14.21
N CYS A 39 0.96 5.37 -13.55
CA CYS A 39 1.21 6.75 -13.98
C CYS A 39 2.48 6.83 -14.81
N ARG A 40 2.50 7.69 -15.84
CA ARG A 40 3.73 8.02 -16.58
C ARG A 40 4.10 9.47 -16.26
N ILE A 41 5.39 9.71 -16.03
CA ILE A 41 5.93 11.03 -15.70
C ILE A 41 5.68 12.06 -16.82
N LYS A 42 5.51 11.59 -18.06
CA LYS A 42 5.26 12.46 -19.23
C LYS A 42 3.81 12.95 -19.32
N ASP A 43 2.90 12.39 -18.54
CA ASP A 43 1.46 12.64 -18.69
C ASP A 43 0.98 13.88 -17.89
N GLY A 44 1.90 14.63 -17.26
CA GLY A 44 1.63 15.80 -16.42
C GLY A 44 2.18 15.65 -15.00
N PRO A 45 1.74 16.51 -14.06
CA PRO A 45 2.09 16.40 -12.65
C PRO A 45 1.76 15.01 -12.10
N VAL A 46 2.74 14.40 -11.42
CA VAL A 46 2.66 13.00 -10.97
C VAL A 46 1.62 12.82 -9.85
N ASP A 47 1.47 13.83 -9.00
CA ASP A 47 0.49 13.92 -7.93
C ASP A 47 -0.97 13.87 -8.44
N ASP A 48 -1.30 14.65 -9.46
CA ASP A 48 -2.62 14.62 -10.11
C ASP A 48 -2.95 13.24 -10.68
N CYS A 49 -1.96 12.59 -11.30
CA CYS A 49 -2.14 11.24 -11.81
C CYS A 49 -2.39 10.24 -10.68
N ILE A 50 -1.58 10.28 -9.61
CA ILE A 50 -1.73 9.38 -8.47
C ILE A 50 -3.11 9.54 -7.83
N ALA A 51 -3.56 10.78 -7.61
CA ALA A 51 -4.88 11.07 -7.05
C ALA A 51 -6.01 10.43 -7.87
N ARG A 52 -5.95 10.58 -9.21
CA ARG A 52 -6.93 9.93 -10.11
C ARG A 52 -6.86 8.41 -10.06
N ARG A 53 -5.66 7.81 -10.03
CA ARG A 53 -5.49 6.35 -9.96
C ARG A 53 -6.00 5.77 -8.64
N ILE A 54 -5.81 6.49 -7.53
CA ILE A 54 -6.37 6.09 -6.23
C ILE A 54 -7.90 6.10 -6.28
N ALA A 55 -8.51 7.15 -6.83
CA ALA A 55 -9.96 7.23 -6.97
C ALA A 55 -10.54 6.10 -7.86
N GLU A 56 -9.86 5.75 -8.96
CA GLU A 56 -10.22 4.62 -9.82
C GLU A 56 -10.06 3.25 -9.11
N ALA A 57 -9.06 3.13 -8.23
CA ALA A 57 -8.74 1.91 -7.50
C ALA A 57 -9.65 1.64 -6.30
N GLN A 58 -10.08 2.70 -5.60
CA GLN A 58 -10.81 2.63 -4.34
C GLN A 58 -11.94 1.58 -4.29
N PRO A 59 -12.89 1.51 -5.25
CA PRO A 59 -13.99 0.55 -5.18
C PRO A 59 -13.54 -0.93 -5.28
N ASN A 60 -12.32 -1.19 -5.76
CA ASN A 60 -11.75 -2.54 -5.82
C ASN A 60 -10.98 -2.93 -4.54
N VAL A 61 -10.70 -1.96 -3.66
CA VAL A 61 -9.99 -2.18 -2.39
C VAL A 61 -10.96 -2.27 -1.23
N ILE A 62 -11.88 -1.31 -1.12
CA ILE A 62 -12.84 -1.23 -0.02
C ILE A 62 -14.13 -0.53 -0.47
N ASN A 63 -15.26 -1.03 0.00
CA ASN A 63 -16.56 -0.36 -0.14
C ASN A 63 -16.86 0.47 1.11
N ALA A 64 -16.16 1.59 1.25
CA ALA A 64 -16.38 2.55 2.32
C ALA A 64 -15.96 3.95 1.83
N ASP A 65 -16.59 4.98 2.40
CA ASP A 65 -16.10 6.35 2.25
C ASP A 65 -14.91 6.54 3.20
N VAL A 66 -13.71 6.57 2.63
CA VAL A 66 -12.45 6.62 3.38
C VAL A 66 -11.61 7.77 2.86
N THR A 67 -11.28 8.70 3.75
CA THR A 67 -10.24 9.70 3.50
C THR A 67 -9.02 9.31 4.30
N GLY A 68 -7.87 9.17 3.66
CA GLY A 68 -6.61 8.80 4.31
C GLY A 68 -5.52 9.82 4.05
N ASP A 69 -4.77 10.18 5.10
CA ASP A 69 -3.51 10.89 4.98
C ASP A 69 -2.35 9.90 5.20
N PHE A 70 -1.50 9.74 4.19
CA PHE A 70 -0.23 9.06 4.32
C PHE A 70 0.88 10.09 4.50
N ARG A 71 1.51 10.10 5.67
CA ARG A 71 2.65 10.99 5.99
C ARG A 71 3.91 10.17 6.04
N PHE A 72 4.99 10.68 5.48
CA PHE A 72 6.27 10.01 5.51
C PHE A 72 7.42 11.01 5.52
N ASP A 73 8.48 10.63 6.22
CA ASP A 73 9.78 11.29 6.16
C ASP A 73 10.67 10.50 5.20
N TYR A 74 11.59 11.19 4.54
CA TYR A 74 12.54 10.54 3.66
C TYR A 74 13.92 11.19 3.71
N GLU A 75 14.92 10.39 3.37
CA GLU A 75 16.29 10.83 3.13
C GLU A 75 16.65 10.60 1.67
N LEU A 76 17.46 11.50 1.09
CA LEU A 76 18.00 11.33 -0.26
C LEU A 76 19.25 10.46 -0.19
N ILE A 77 19.24 9.37 -0.96
CA ILE A 77 20.38 8.46 -1.08
C ILE A 77 20.95 8.53 -2.50
N PRO A 78 22.25 8.80 -2.66
CA PRO A 78 22.89 8.81 -3.96
C PRO A 78 22.95 7.39 -4.55
N LYS A 79 22.48 7.25 -5.79
CA LYS A 79 22.45 6.02 -6.56
C LYS A 79 22.85 6.32 -8.00
N LYS A 80 24.08 5.96 -8.37
CA LYS A 80 24.66 6.18 -9.72
C LYS A 80 24.63 7.65 -10.18
N GLY A 81 24.88 8.59 -9.26
CA GLY A 81 24.93 10.02 -9.57
C GLY A 81 23.58 10.74 -9.58
N LEU A 82 22.49 10.05 -9.21
CA LEU A 82 21.15 10.60 -9.01
C LEU A 82 20.66 10.28 -7.60
N ASN A 83 19.71 11.05 -7.04
CA ASN A 83 19.20 10.74 -5.70
C ASN A 83 17.87 9.99 -5.76
N VAL A 84 17.73 8.97 -4.92
CA VAL A 84 16.46 8.28 -4.67
C VAL A 84 16.00 8.58 -3.25
N ALA A 85 14.69 8.68 -3.03
CA ALA A 85 14.15 8.83 -1.67
C ALA A 85 14.12 7.47 -0.95
N LYS A 86 14.61 7.44 0.28
CA LYS A 86 14.41 6.35 1.21
C LYS A 86 13.49 6.80 2.33
N ILE A 87 12.35 6.14 2.46
CA ILE A 87 11.38 6.40 3.52
C ILE A 87 11.96 5.94 4.86
N THR A 88 12.14 6.88 5.79
CA THR A 88 12.65 6.64 7.14
C THR A 88 11.51 6.36 8.11
N ASN A 89 10.50 7.23 8.15
CA ASN A 89 9.29 7.08 8.95
C ASN A 89 8.06 7.16 8.06
N SER A 90 6.99 6.48 8.45
CA SER A 90 5.68 6.69 7.84
C SER A 90 4.55 6.43 8.82
N SER A 91 3.47 7.17 8.66
CA SER A 91 2.21 6.98 9.37
C SER A 91 1.05 7.12 8.40
N MET A 92 -0.04 6.44 8.72
CA MET A 92 -1.30 6.56 8.00
C MET A 92 -2.41 6.83 8.99
N THR A 93 -3.18 7.89 8.74
CA THR A 93 -4.43 8.17 9.44
C THR A 93 -5.56 8.07 8.44
N PHE A 94 -6.66 7.45 8.81
CA PHE A 94 -7.84 7.32 7.97
C PHE A 94 -9.07 7.75 8.75
N THR A 95 -9.96 8.45 8.07
CA THR A 95 -11.30 8.79 8.53
C THR A 95 -12.26 7.98 7.69
N VAL A 96 -13.07 7.16 8.35
CA VAL A 96 -14.12 6.37 7.67
C VAL A 96 -15.46 7.02 7.95
N GLY A 97 -16.12 7.51 6.90
CA GLY A 97 -17.43 8.15 7.00
C GLY A 97 -18.53 7.15 7.33
N LYS A 98 -18.80 6.22 6.41
CA LYS A 98 -19.69 5.07 6.60
C LYS A 98 -19.02 3.82 6.06
N ALA A 99 -18.99 2.77 6.88
CA ALA A 99 -18.49 1.46 6.48
C ALA A 99 -19.64 0.48 6.29
N TYR A 100 -19.50 -0.41 5.31
CA TYR A 100 -20.41 -1.54 5.11
C TYR A 100 -19.64 -2.85 5.21
N PHE A 101 -20.02 -3.67 6.18
CA PHE A 101 -19.47 -4.99 6.45
C PHE A 101 -20.37 -6.05 5.83
N ASP A 102 -19.77 -6.87 4.97
CA ASP A 102 -20.40 -8.06 4.38
C ASP A 102 -19.48 -9.27 4.54
N LEU A 103 -19.44 -9.82 5.75
CA LEU A 103 -18.61 -10.96 6.08
C LEU A 103 -19.33 -12.25 5.67
N LYS A 104 -18.66 -13.06 4.83
CA LYS A 104 -19.15 -14.36 4.37
C LYS A 104 -18.60 -15.49 5.22
N ASN A 105 -19.34 -16.61 5.27
CA ASN A 105 -18.96 -17.83 5.99
C ASN A 105 -18.74 -17.66 7.50
N LEU A 106 -19.37 -16.65 8.10
CA LEU A 106 -19.43 -16.52 9.56
C LEU A 106 -20.13 -17.74 10.18
N PHE A 107 -19.70 -18.12 11.38
CA PHE A 107 -20.29 -19.22 12.16
C PHE A 107 -20.47 -20.51 11.35
N ASN A 108 -19.43 -20.92 10.60
CA ASN A 108 -19.45 -22.09 9.72
C ASN A 108 -20.53 -22.04 8.62
N GLY A 109 -20.88 -20.84 8.14
CA GLY A 109 -21.85 -20.65 7.08
C GLY A 109 -23.31 -20.57 7.55
N ASP A 110 -23.55 -20.45 8.86
CA ASP A 110 -24.90 -20.18 9.36
C ASP A 110 -25.39 -18.82 8.86
N LYS A 111 -26.44 -18.86 8.04
CA LYS A 111 -26.97 -17.67 7.37
C LYS A 111 -27.65 -16.70 8.32
N TYR A 112 -28.29 -17.21 9.38
CA TYR A 112 -29.02 -16.37 10.32
C TYR A 112 -28.04 -15.61 11.21
N LEU A 113 -27.13 -16.31 11.88
CA LEU A 113 -26.13 -15.71 12.74
C LEU A 113 -25.19 -14.79 11.94
N GLY A 114 -24.80 -15.20 10.73
CA GLY A 114 -24.01 -14.36 9.84
C GLY A 114 -24.73 -13.06 9.46
N ALA A 115 -26.02 -13.12 9.12
CA ALA A 115 -26.80 -11.93 8.81
C ALA A 115 -26.96 -11.01 10.05
N GLN A 116 -27.22 -11.57 11.23
CA GLN A 116 -27.32 -10.78 12.46
C GLN A 116 -26.00 -10.10 12.82
N MET A 117 -24.87 -10.80 12.67
CA MET A 117 -23.55 -10.21 12.91
C MET A 117 -23.25 -9.09 11.92
N ASN A 118 -23.51 -9.29 10.62
CA ASN A 118 -23.34 -8.22 9.64
C ASN A 118 -24.24 -7.01 9.95
N ASN A 119 -25.50 -7.21 10.35
CA ASN A 119 -26.37 -6.11 10.77
C ASN A 119 -25.81 -5.37 11.98
N PHE A 120 -25.39 -6.09 13.02
CA PHE A 120 -24.80 -5.50 14.21
C PHE A 120 -23.54 -4.66 13.88
N LEU A 121 -22.63 -5.19 13.07
CA LEU A 121 -21.42 -4.47 12.64
C LEU A 121 -21.76 -3.22 11.82
N ASN A 122 -22.78 -3.30 10.96
CA ASN A 122 -23.22 -2.17 10.13
C ASN A 122 -23.93 -1.08 10.93
N GLU A 123 -24.72 -1.45 11.94
CA GLU A 123 -25.37 -0.49 12.85
C GLU A 123 -24.35 0.20 13.76
N ASN A 124 -23.29 -0.52 14.14
CA ASN A 124 -22.27 -0.04 15.07
C ASN A 124 -20.94 0.27 14.39
N TYR A 125 -20.97 0.60 13.08
CA TYR A 125 -19.75 0.70 12.27
C TYR A 125 -18.72 1.67 12.84
N ALA A 126 -19.16 2.79 13.43
CA ALA A 126 -18.27 3.79 14.00
C ALA A 126 -17.44 3.22 15.17
N GLU A 127 -18.06 2.41 16.02
CA GLU A 127 -17.39 1.77 17.15
C GLU A 127 -16.42 0.69 16.68
N VAL A 128 -16.83 -0.11 15.69
CA VAL A 128 -15.97 -1.11 15.06
C VAL A 128 -14.72 -0.46 14.47
N ILE A 129 -14.88 0.64 13.74
CA ILE A 129 -13.74 1.39 13.18
C ILE A 129 -12.89 2.02 14.28
N ARG A 130 -13.48 2.50 15.38
CA ARG A 130 -12.73 3.07 16.51
C ARG A 130 -11.79 2.04 17.16
N GLU A 131 -12.29 0.81 17.34
CA GLU A 131 -11.53 -0.27 17.99
C GLU A 131 -10.52 -0.95 17.03
N PHE A 132 -10.96 -1.32 15.83
CA PHE A 132 -10.14 -2.10 14.90
C PHE A 132 -9.37 -1.25 13.88
N GLY A 133 -9.80 0.00 13.68
CA GLY A 133 -9.18 0.93 12.75
C GLY A 133 -7.67 1.02 12.92
N PRO A 134 -7.11 1.26 14.11
CA PRO A 134 -5.66 1.42 14.27
C PRO A 134 -4.84 0.26 13.69
N ALA A 135 -5.27 -0.99 13.94
CA ALA A 135 -4.59 -2.16 13.40
C ALA A 135 -4.70 -2.27 11.87
N VAL A 136 -5.88 -1.93 11.33
CA VAL A 136 -6.10 -1.85 9.87
C VAL A 136 -5.23 -0.74 9.25
N GLY A 137 -5.13 0.40 9.92
CA GLY A 137 -4.27 1.51 9.56
C GLY A 137 -2.79 1.14 9.51
N ASP A 138 -2.30 0.41 10.50
CA ASP A 138 -0.91 -0.06 10.54
C ASP A 138 -0.61 -1.03 9.41
N ALA A 139 -1.56 -1.91 9.07
CA ALA A 139 -1.44 -2.80 7.92
C ALA A 139 -1.39 -2.01 6.61
N PHE A 140 -2.27 -1.03 6.42
CA PHE A 140 -2.24 -0.16 5.25
C PHE A 140 -0.97 0.69 5.19
N ASN A 141 -0.49 1.25 6.31
CA ASN A 141 0.77 2.00 6.38
C ASN A 141 1.93 1.16 5.85
N GLN A 142 2.04 -0.10 6.26
CA GLN A 142 3.10 -1.01 5.78
C GLN A 142 2.99 -1.28 4.28
N VAL A 143 1.77 -1.52 3.77
CA VAL A 143 1.54 -1.76 2.34
C VAL A 143 1.88 -0.53 1.52
N PHE A 144 1.38 0.65 1.91
CA PHE A 144 1.65 1.91 1.22
C PHE A 144 3.13 2.28 1.27
N ARG A 145 3.79 2.12 2.42
CA ARG A 145 5.25 2.32 2.54
C ARG A 145 6.02 1.43 1.58
N SER A 146 5.66 0.14 1.49
CA SER A 146 6.33 -0.80 0.60
C SER A 146 6.14 -0.42 -0.88
N ILE A 147 4.92 -0.05 -1.26
CA ILE A 147 4.58 0.45 -2.60
C ILE A 147 5.39 1.69 -2.94
N MET A 148 5.36 2.71 -2.07
CA MET A 148 6.02 4.00 -2.30
C MET A 148 7.54 3.85 -2.34
N GLN A 149 8.13 3.07 -1.42
CA GLN A 149 9.56 2.78 -1.45
C GLN A 149 9.96 2.08 -2.76
N GLY A 150 9.16 1.11 -3.22
CA GLY A 150 9.40 0.44 -4.50
C GLY A 150 9.37 1.41 -5.68
N GLY A 151 8.49 2.42 -5.64
CA GLY A 151 8.48 3.51 -6.62
C GLY A 151 9.75 4.37 -6.57
N PHE A 152 10.13 4.85 -5.39
CA PHE A 152 11.31 5.70 -5.21
C PHE A 152 12.63 4.99 -5.56
N ASP A 153 12.71 3.68 -5.40
CA ASP A 153 13.90 2.90 -5.77
C ASP A 153 14.13 2.86 -7.30
N LEU A 154 13.06 3.08 -8.08
CA LEU A 154 13.04 3.03 -9.54
C LEU A 154 13.19 4.40 -10.19
N VAL A 155 12.66 5.45 -9.56
CA VAL A 155 12.59 6.79 -10.14
C VAL A 155 13.37 7.78 -9.26
N PRO A 156 14.45 8.38 -9.79
CA PRO A 156 15.15 9.47 -9.13
C PRO A 156 14.21 10.63 -8.81
N ILE A 157 14.41 11.24 -7.65
CA ILE A 157 13.51 12.25 -7.12
C ILE A 157 13.48 13.51 -8.00
N GLU A 158 14.64 13.92 -8.53
CA GLU A 158 14.74 15.06 -9.46
C GLU A 158 14.01 14.82 -10.78
N THR A 159 13.80 13.55 -11.14
CA THR A 159 13.03 13.17 -12.35
C THR A 159 11.53 13.10 -12.07
N ALA A 160 11.15 12.61 -10.90
CA ALA A 160 9.74 12.51 -10.50
C ALA A 160 9.13 13.88 -10.18
N TYR A 161 9.92 14.76 -9.54
CA TYR A 161 9.51 16.08 -9.06
C TYR A 161 10.58 17.11 -9.40
N PRO A 162 10.65 17.59 -10.65
CA PRO A 162 11.68 18.52 -11.11
C PRO A 162 11.59 19.92 -10.45
N ASP A 163 10.50 20.23 -9.77
CA ASP A 163 10.15 21.50 -9.16
C ASP A 163 10.17 21.48 -7.61
N LEU A 164 10.83 20.48 -6.99
CA LEU A 164 10.88 20.33 -5.52
C LEU A 164 11.31 21.59 -4.75
N GLY A 165 12.12 22.46 -5.34
CA GLY A 165 12.53 23.74 -4.73
C GLY A 165 11.45 24.83 -4.73
N HIS A 166 10.27 24.57 -5.28
CA HIS A 166 9.13 25.49 -5.33
C HIS A 166 7.90 24.97 -4.58
N TYR A 167 7.95 23.76 -4.03
CA TYR A 167 6.88 23.29 -3.15
C TYR A 167 6.94 24.11 -1.86
N PRO A 168 5.88 24.85 -1.50
CA PRO A 168 5.88 25.62 -0.27
C PRO A 168 6.07 24.63 0.89
N ASP A 169 7.05 24.90 1.74
CA ASP A 169 7.12 24.25 3.04
C ASP A 169 5.74 24.39 3.68
N LYS A 170 5.08 23.26 3.93
CA LYS A 170 3.77 23.28 4.56
C LYS A 170 3.98 23.83 5.98
N PRO A 171 3.22 24.85 6.41
CA PRO A 171 3.36 25.44 7.73
C PRO A 171 3.16 24.42 8.86
#